data_AF-A0A6M4AW17-F1
#
_entry.id   AF-A0A6M4AW17-F1
#
_cell.length_a   1.000
_cell.length_b   1.000
_cell.length_c   1.000
_cell.angle_alpha   90.00
_cell.angle_beta   90.00
_cell.angle_gamma   90.00
#
_symmetry.space_group_name_H-M   'P 1'
#
loop_
_entity.id
_entity.type
_entity.pdbx_description
1 polymer ?
#
loop_
_entity_poly.entity_id
_entity_poly.type
_entity_poly.pdbx_seq_one_letter_code
_entity_poly.pdbx_strand_id
1 'polypeptide(L)'
;MALLAFGSVPANAQMRSLENPSFELNDPAGPGAPNYEILPDTSVPGWATTTGEIELWDTNFSGVPAYAGNVFAEMNANVNGTFYQNICLINGEPISWTFAHRARSGGAATQTAVFRVATSTGTVIQTLATQNSTTANQVWNVNTGTATYTGPSGMQRVQFTTTNTGSYGNFLDGIQLGLRPFVQLSTGSGTGLESVPLANIATLLVTGSTTSAINVNVTITGGTAVRGTDYTTPGGGASFTVTVPAGTYYNSAIPLGITITNDTAVEGSETITYSVGTGTGYTLGHTTNCGATVQSTGTYTITDDDARVTLRKQWVNAIVGDDASLTVSRGATAIETFASDAGTAGQLDTDPTATPVVIGETVTLAETLLGTNAGRYFGAVACSGTADSNLADGLTIGAGETAIICTWTNTRIPPLTFAKTSSVVSDPLGNAVPMAIPGARMRYCLLVTNPGTLAVSNVFANDAVPATLNYIAGTMRSGTSCAGATTVEDDDAAGTDESDPFGLSISGLTITGSALTLGAGASFAMLFDAVVN
;
A
#
# COMPACT_ATOMS: atom_id res chain seq x y z
N MET A 1 -6.92 -24.58 12.27
CA MET A 1 -7.00 -24.21 13.70
C MET A 1 -6.04 -23.04 13.89
N ALA A 2 -6.55 -21.83 13.74
CA ALA A 2 -5.76 -20.61 13.76
C ALA A 2 -5.42 -20.27 15.22
N LEU A 3 -4.13 -20.20 15.50
CA LEU A 3 -3.60 -19.80 16.80
C LEU A 3 -3.81 -18.28 16.92
N LEU A 4 -4.87 -17.89 17.64
CA LEU A 4 -5.05 -16.51 18.09
C LEU A 4 -3.87 -16.15 18.99
N ALA A 5 -2.96 -15.32 18.47
CA ALA A 5 -1.96 -14.65 19.27
C ALA A 5 -2.69 -13.66 20.18
N PHE A 6 -2.95 -14.06 21.42
CA PHE A 6 -3.29 -13.12 22.47
C PHE A 6 -2.12 -12.14 22.59
N GLY A 7 -2.36 -10.88 22.23
CA GLY A 7 -1.42 -9.80 22.53
C GLY A 7 -1.06 -9.88 24.00
N SER A 8 0.24 -10.01 24.29
CA SER A 8 0.74 -10.07 25.65
C SER A 8 0.23 -8.87 26.44
N VAL A 9 -0.64 -9.12 27.42
CA VAL A 9 -1.03 -8.09 28.40
C VAL A 9 0.28 -7.51 28.96
N PRO A 10 0.46 -6.17 28.97
CA PRO A 10 1.67 -5.59 29.54
C PRO A 10 1.83 -6.12 30.95
N ALA A 11 3.03 -6.58 31.30
CA ALA A 11 3.30 -7.11 32.64
C ALA A 11 2.85 -6.10 33.69
N ASN A 12 2.25 -6.52 34.82
CA ASN A 12 1.67 -5.63 35.85
C ASN A 12 2.56 -4.44 36.24
N ALA A 13 3.88 -4.63 36.24
CA ALA A 13 4.91 -3.59 36.39
C ALA A 13 4.75 -2.35 35.48
N GLN A 14 4.19 -2.54 34.29
CA GLN A 14 4.00 -1.54 33.25
C GLN A 14 2.60 -0.95 33.25
N MET A 15 1.63 -1.59 33.94
CA MET A 15 0.32 -1.01 34.23
C MET A 15 0.43 0.22 35.14
N ARG A 16 1.59 0.41 35.78
CA ARG A 16 1.90 1.57 36.65
C ARG A 16 0.91 1.67 37.82
N SER A 17 0.40 0.53 38.25
CA SER A 17 -0.50 0.35 39.39
C SER A 17 -0.04 -0.85 40.21
N LEU A 18 -0.51 -0.91 41.46
CA LEU A 18 -0.28 -2.07 42.32
C LEU A 18 -1.34 -3.14 42.03
N GLU A 19 -0.93 -4.40 42.04
CA GLU A 19 -1.83 -5.55 42.04
C GLU A 19 -2.21 -5.90 43.48
N ASN A 20 -3.48 -6.25 43.73
CA ASN A 20 -3.98 -6.58 45.07
C ASN A 20 -3.64 -5.54 46.17
N PRO A 21 -3.86 -4.23 45.95
CA PRO A 21 -3.41 -3.16 46.86
C PRO A 21 -3.95 -3.22 48.30
N SER A 22 -5.07 -3.91 48.51
CA SER A 22 -5.72 -4.12 49.81
C SER A 22 -5.83 -5.61 50.16
N PHE A 23 -5.05 -6.48 49.52
CA PHE A 23 -4.95 -7.91 49.87
C PHE A 23 -6.22 -8.77 49.70
N GLU A 24 -7.33 -8.19 49.24
CA GLU A 24 -8.65 -8.81 49.04
C GLU A 24 -8.69 -10.02 48.09
N LEU A 25 -7.63 -10.28 47.31
CA LEU A 25 -7.56 -11.50 46.47
C LEU A 25 -7.19 -12.77 47.26
N ASN A 26 -6.95 -12.63 48.55
CA ASN A 26 -6.78 -13.72 49.49
C ASN A 26 -7.85 -13.57 50.59
N ASP A 27 -8.39 -14.68 51.07
CA ASP A 27 -9.44 -14.71 52.11
C ASP A 27 -9.08 -15.81 53.14
N PRO A 28 -8.37 -15.46 54.23
CA PRO A 28 -7.91 -16.39 55.25
C PRO A 28 -8.97 -17.35 55.83
N ALA A 29 -10.21 -16.90 56.06
CA ALA A 29 -11.27 -17.75 56.60
C ALA A 29 -12.21 -18.34 55.54
N GLY A 30 -12.26 -17.77 54.34
CA GLY A 30 -13.31 -18.08 53.38
C GLY A 30 -14.70 -17.79 53.99
N PRO A 31 -15.70 -18.68 53.83
CA PRO A 31 -17.03 -18.47 54.42
C PRO A 31 -17.09 -18.66 55.95
N GLY A 32 -15.95 -18.89 56.61
CA GLY A 32 -15.84 -19.15 58.05
C GLY A 32 -15.90 -17.91 58.94
N ALA A 33 -15.63 -18.10 60.23
CA ALA A 33 -15.43 -16.98 61.16
C ALA A 33 -14.06 -16.32 60.90
N PRO A 34 -13.91 -14.99 61.14
CA PRO A 34 -12.66 -14.27 60.87
C PRO A 34 -11.44 -14.97 61.46
N ASN A 35 -10.41 -15.15 60.65
CA ASN A 35 -9.18 -15.86 60.98
C ASN A 35 -7.95 -15.07 60.49
N TYR A 36 -6.76 -15.63 60.72
CA TYR A 36 -5.52 -15.23 60.06
C TYR A 36 -4.92 -16.40 59.30
N GLU A 37 -4.13 -16.10 58.28
CA GLU A 37 -3.36 -17.08 57.53
C GLU A 37 -1.98 -16.53 57.20
N ILE A 38 -0.94 -17.35 57.37
CA ILE A 38 0.41 -17.05 56.90
C ILE A 38 0.61 -17.80 55.59
N LEU A 39 0.77 -17.03 54.52
CA LEU A 39 0.93 -17.54 53.17
C LEU A 39 2.37 -17.33 52.70
N PRO A 40 2.93 -18.25 51.89
CA PRO A 40 4.11 -17.91 51.11
C PRO A 40 3.77 -16.74 50.19
N ASP A 41 4.71 -15.82 49.98
CA ASP A 41 4.48 -14.60 49.19
C ASP A 41 4.03 -14.89 47.75
N THR A 42 4.48 -16.01 47.18
CA THR A 42 4.01 -16.52 45.88
C THR A 42 2.51 -16.79 45.80
N SER A 43 1.81 -16.93 46.94
CA SER A 43 0.37 -17.14 47.02
C SER A 43 -0.42 -15.85 47.25
N VAL A 44 0.24 -14.71 47.44
CA VAL A 44 -0.39 -13.39 47.58
C VAL A 44 -0.17 -12.62 46.28
N PRO A 45 -1.18 -12.52 45.39
CA PRO A 45 -1.02 -11.89 44.09
C PRO A 45 -0.43 -10.48 44.20
N GLY A 46 0.55 -10.17 43.35
CA GLY A 46 1.21 -8.87 43.30
C GLY A 46 2.30 -8.61 44.34
N TRP A 47 2.31 -9.30 45.49
CA TRP A 47 3.17 -8.94 46.61
C TRP A 47 4.31 -9.95 46.83
N ALA A 48 5.55 -9.44 46.84
CA ALA A 48 6.71 -10.18 47.30
C ALA A 48 7.17 -9.65 48.66
N THR A 49 7.88 -10.48 49.43
CA THR A 49 8.44 -10.08 50.72
C THR A 49 9.90 -10.52 50.89
N THR A 50 10.64 -9.84 51.76
CA THR A 50 12.01 -10.26 52.14
C THR A 50 12.02 -11.46 53.08
N THR A 51 10.87 -11.84 53.65
CA THR A 51 10.72 -12.95 54.59
C THR A 51 10.26 -14.25 53.93
N GLY A 52 9.82 -14.21 52.67
CA GLY A 52 9.18 -15.32 51.95
C GLY A 52 7.73 -15.60 52.34
N GLU A 53 7.21 -14.96 53.39
CA GLU A 53 5.84 -15.17 53.91
C GLU A 53 5.15 -13.83 54.22
N ILE A 54 3.82 -13.80 54.03
CA ILE A 54 2.93 -12.69 54.32
C ILE A 54 1.79 -13.21 55.19
N GLU A 55 1.57 -12.58 56.34
CA GLU A 55 0.41 -12.86 57.19
C GLU A 55 -0.74 -11.92 56.82
N LEU A 56 -1.91 -12.51 56.57
CA LEU A 56 -3.14 -11.82 56.23
C LEU A 56 -4.19 -12.07 57.31
N TRP A 57 -4.93 -11.03 57.67
CA TRP A 57 -5.97 -11.05 58.69
C TRP A 57 -7.30 -10.70 58.06
N ASP A 58 -8.33 -11.47 58.41
CA ASP A 58 -9.69 -11.07 58.14
C ASP A 58 -10.11 -9.89 59.02
N THR A 59 -11.03 -9.10 58.48
CA THR A 59 -11.68 -8.03 59.21
C THR A 59 -12.33 -8.57 60.48
N ASN A 60 -12.06 -7.90 61.60
CA ASN A 60 -12.48 -8.26 62.95
C ASN A 60 -11.82 -9.51 63.55
N PHE A 61 -10.85 -10.15 62.89
CA PHE A 61 -10.00 -11.12 63.58
C PHE A 61 -9.31 -10.43 64.77
N SER A 62 -9.41 -11.05 65.95
CA SER A 62 -9.00 -10.46 67.24
C SER A 62 -9.55 -9.04 67.51
N GLY A 63 -10.72 -8.70 66.94
CA GLY A 63 -11.39 -7.40 67.12
C GLY A 63 -10.79 -6.25 66.31
N VAL A 64 -9.92 -6.52 65.33
CA VAL A 64 -9.31 -5.48 64.48
C VAL A 64 -10.08 -5.36 63.16
N PRO A 65 -10.88 -4.30 62.94
CA PRO A 65 -11.53 -4.09 61.65
C PRO A 65 -10.50 -3.76 60.57
N ALA A 66 -10.69 -4.26 59.35
CA ALA A 66 -9.95 -3.83 58.17
C ALA A 66 -10.20 -2.34 57.87
N TYR A 67 -9.26 -1.67 57.20
CA TYR A 67 -9.43 -0.29 56.76
C TYR A 67 -10.21 -0.23 55.43
N ALA A 68 -9.86 -1.10 54.50
CA ALA A 68 -10.53 -1.30 53.23
C ALA A 68 -10.94 -2.77 53.12
N GLY A 69 -12.08 -3.03 52.46
CA GLY A 69 -12.55 -4.39 52.21
C GLY A 69 -12.65 -5.26 53.46
N ASN A 70 -12.18 -6.50 53.35
CA ASN A 70 -12.27 -7.52 54.39
C ASN A 70 -10.93 -8.07 54.84
N VAL A 71 -9.80 -7.70 54.22
CA VAL A 71 -8.49 -8.30 54.52
C VAL A 71 -7.41 -7.24 54.65
N PHE A 72 -6.43 -7.47 55.52
CA PHE A 72 -5.24 -6.63 55.63
C PHE A 72 -4.00 -7.45 55.97
N ALA A 73 -2.81 -6.90 55.72
CA ALA A 73 -1.55 -7.62 55.89
C ALA A 73 -0.78 -7.18 57.14
N GLU A 74 -0.09 -8.10 57.81
CA GLU A 74 0.84 -7.84 58.90
C GLU A 74 2.29 -7.92 58.40
N MET A 75 3.01 -6.79 58.41
CA MET A 75 4.40 -6.74 57.94
C MET A 75 5.41 -7.45 58.86
N ASN A 76 5.08 -7.61 60.14
CA ASN A 76 5.92 -8.25 61.15
C ASN A 76 5.34 -9.58 61.62
N ALA A 77 4.89 -10.44 60.71
CA ALA A 77 4.31 -11.74 61.06
C ALA A 77 5.19 -12.60 61.98
N ASN A 78 6.44 -12.85 61.55
CA ASN A 78 7.43 -13.66 62.27
C ASN A 78 8.71 -12.88 62.56
N VAL A 79 9.16 -12.08 61.58
CA VAL A 79 10.34 -11.20 61.66
C VAL A 79 10.06 -9.91 60.90
N ASN A 80 10.95 -8.93 61.00
CA ASN A 80 10.86 -7.68 60.26
C ASN A 80 10.82 -7.94 58.74
N GLY A 81 9.70 -7.61 58.09
CA GLY A 81 9.48 -7.82 56.67
C GLY A 81 9.41 -6.53 55.85
N THR A 82 9.73 -6.65 54.56
CA THR A 82 9.53 -5.60 53.56
C THR A 82 8.65 -6.15 52.45
N PHE A 83 7.47 -5.57 52.27
CA PHE A 83 6.53 -5.91 51.20
C PHE A 83 6.79 -5.03 50.00
N TYR A 84 6.83 -5.59 48.79
CA TYR A 84 7.13 -4.82 47.60
C TYR A 84 6.47 -5.37 46.34
N GLN A 85 6.26 -4.46 45.39
CA GLN A 85 5.99 -4.77 44.00
C GLN A 85 7.03 -4.10 43.11
N ASN A 86 7.38 -4.76 42.02
CA ASN A 86 8.28 -4.16 41.03
C ASN A 86 7.46 -3.32 40.05
N ILE A 87 7.73 -2.02 40.00
CA ILE A 87 7.04 -1.05 39.14
C ILE A 87 8.09 -0.33 38.29
N CYS A 88 7.75 -0.09 37.02
CA CYS A 88 8.60 0.73 36.16
C CYS A 88 8.50 2.20 36.58
N LEU A 89 9.60 2.84 36.97
CA LEU A 89 9.63 4.26 37.31
C LEU A 89 10.56 5.03 36.37
N ILE A 90 10.25 6.29 36.12
CA ILE A 90 11.01 7.21 35.28
C ILE A 90 11.53 8.36 36.13
N ASN A 91 12.83 8.62 36.07
CA ASN A 91 13.46 9.73 36.79
C ASN A 91 12.74 11.05 36.51
N GLY A 92 12.42 11.79 37.56
CA GLY A 92 11.74 13.08 37.50
C GLY A 92 10.21 13.00 37.41
N GLU A 93 9.61 11.81 37.38
CA GLU A 93 8.15 11.70 37.32
C GLU A 93 7.48 11.88 38.70
N PRO A 94 6.24 12.38 38.74
CA PRO A 94 5.50 12.47 40.00
C PRO A 94 4.95 11.10 40.41
N ILE A 95 5.06 10.83 41.70
CA ILE A 95 4.45 9.70 42.39
C ILE A 95 3.52 10.24 43.47
N SER A 96 2.31 9.70 43.55
CA SER A 96 1.39 9.96 44.66
C SER A 96 1.03 8.65 45.34
N TRP A 97 0.71 8.71 46.63
CA TRP A 97 0.29 7.53 47.36
C TRP A 97 -0.77 7.84 48.41
N THR A 98 -1.53 6.81 48.76
CA THR A 98 -2.15 6.70 50.07
C THR A 98 -1.94 5.28 50.62
N PHE A 99 -1.82 5.12 51.92
CA PHE A 99 -1.86 3.82 52.58
C PHE A 99 -2.33 3.96 54.03
N ALA A 100 -3.00 2.94 54.56
CA ALA A 100 -3.38 2.87 55.95
C ALA A 100 -2.38 2.00 56.73
N HIS A 101 -1.93 2.50 57.87
CA HIS A 101 -1.04 1.79 58.79
C HIS A 101 -1.63 1.76 60.19
N ARG A 102 -1.55 0.61 60.86
CA ARG A 102 -2.05 0.46 62.23
C ARG A 102 -1.09 -0.37 63.09
N ALA A 103 -0.94 0.06 64.34
CA ALA A 103 -0.20 -0.67 65.34
C ALA A 103 -1.04 -1.81 65.93
N ARG A 104 -0.42 -2.97 66.13
CA ARG A 104 -1.02 -4.15 66.78
C ARG A 104 -0.70 -4.17 68.28
N SER A 105 -1.69 -4.46 69.11
CA SER A 105 -1.50 -4.71 70.54
C SER A 105 -0.48 -5.84 70.78
N GLY A 106 0.32 -5.75 71.84
CA GLY A 106 1.36 -6.75 72.16
C GLY A 106 2.73 -6.50 71.51
N GLY A 107 2.82 -5.61 70.50
CA GLY A 107 4.08 -5.16 69.92
C GLY A 107 4.69 -3.93 70.61
N ALA A 108 5.71 -3.34 69.96
CA ALA A 108 6.35 -2.11 70.43
C ALA A 108 5.35 -0.95 70.60
N ALA A 109 5.59 -0.07 71.58
CA ALA A 109 4.69 1.04 71.90
C ALA A 109 4.40 1.98 70.71
N THR A 110 5.41 2.18 69.86
CA THR A 110 5.28 2.82 68.55
C THR A 110 5.72 1.85 67.48
N GLN A 111 4.85 1.61 66.52
CA GLN A 111 5.10 0.84 65.31
C GLN A 111 5.23 1.81 64.13
N THR A 112 6.11 1.51 63.19
CA THR A 112 6.53 2.44 62.12
C THR A 112 6.57 1.71 60.80
N ALA A 113 5.70 2.14 59.87
CA ALA A 113 5.78 1.77 58.46
C ALA A 113 6.50 2.86 57.67
N VAL A 114 7.36 2.46 56.75
CA VAL A 114 8.10 3.37 55.88
C VAL A 114 7.88 2.97 54.43
N PHE A 115 7.29 3.90 53.67
CA PHE A 115 7.08 3.77 52.25
C PHE A 115 8.30 4.30 51.49
N ARG A 116 8.89 3.46 50.64
CA ARG A 116 10.16 3.75 49.96
C ARG A 116 10.17 3.19 48.54
N VAL A 117 11.08 3.73 47.73
CA VAL A 117 11.54 3.11 46.50
C VAL A 117 12.93 2.54 46.72
N ALA A 118 13.17 1.32 46.23
CA ALA A 118 14.46 0.66 46.27
C ALA A 118 14.82 0.05 44.91
N THR A 119 16.10 -0.27 44.73
CA THR A 119 16.57 -1.04 43.58
C THR A 119 15.90 -2.42 43.56
N SER A 120 15.98 -3.11 42.41
CA SER A 120 15.57 -4.52 42.30
C SER A 120 16.28 -5.47 43.28
N THR A 121 17.40 -5.04 43.88
CA THR A 121 18.16 -5.77 44.91
C THR A 121 17.86 -5.31 46.35
N GLY A 122 16.95 -4.34 46.54
CA GLY A 122 16.52 -3.86 47.85
C GLY A 122 17.35 -2.70 48.44
N THR A 123 18.29 -2.12 47.68
CA THR A 123 19.01 -0.91 48.11
C THR A 123 18.08 0.29 48.05
N VAL A 124 17.90 1.00 49.17
CA VAL A 124 16.98 2.14 49.23
C VAL A 124 17.48 3.26 48.30
N ILE A 125 16.59 3.71 47.42
CA ILE A 125 16.80 4.83 46.51
C ILE A 125 16.21 6.11 47.09
N GLN A 126 14.97 6.02 47.58
CA GLN A 126 14.22 7.19 48.05
C GLN A 126 13.22 6.78 49.14
N THR A 127 13.21 7.48 50.26
CA THR A 127 12.15 7.37 51.27
C THR A 127 11.06 8.38 50.94
N LEU A 128 9.83 7.90 50.78
CA LEU A 128 8.68 8.71 50.37
C LEU A 128 7.86 9.15 51.59
N ALA A 129 7.60 8.25 52.53
CA ALA A 129 6.88 8.56 53.75
C ALA A 129 7.32 7.66 54.92
N THR A 130 7.20 8.19 56.13
CA THR A 130 7.32 7.45 57.39
C THR A 130 6.05 7.70 58.18
N GLN A 131 5.33 6.63 58.54
CA GLN A 131 4.10 6.69 59.31
C GLN A 131 4.29 5.92 60.62
N ASN A 132 3.99 6.57 61.73
CA ASN A 132 3.95 5.95 63.04
C ASN A 132 2.50 5.66 63.43
N SER A 133 2.30 4.56 64.15
CA SER A 133 1.07 4.24 64.87
C SER A 133 1.44 3.73 66.26
N THR A 134 0.56 3.91 67.26
CA THR A 134 0.88 3.55 68.65
C THR A 134 -0.06 2.51 69.22
N THR A 135 0.41 1.66 70.13
CA THR A 135 -0.45 0.67 70.81
C THR A 135 -1.37 1.30 71.86
N ALA A 136 -1.09 2.54 72.28
CA ALA A 136 -1.96 3.35 73.13
C ALA A 136 -3.17 3.93 72.36
N ASN A 137 -3.06 4.06 71.04
CA ASN A 137 -4.10 4.57 70.16
C ASN A 137 -4.20 3.71 68.89
N GLN A 138 -4.86 2.55 69.03
CA GLN A 138 -4.94 1.50 68.02
C GLN A 138 -5.96 1.85 66.92
N VAL A 139 -5.65 2.87 66.12
CA VAL A 139 -6.48 3.33 65.00
C VAL A 139 -5.70 3.23 63.69
N TRP A 140 -6.42 3.12 62.57
CA TRP A 140 -5.82 3.21 61.24
C TRP A 140 -5.35 4.64 60.96
N ASN A 141 -4.05 4.80 60.77
CA ASN A 141 -3.40 6.05 60.43
C ASN A 141 -3.22 6.08 58.91
N VAL A 142 -3.90 6.99 58.23
CA VAL A 142 -3.82 7.13 56.77
C VAL A 142 -2.71 8.11 56.41
N ASN A 143 -1.75 7.65 55.63
CA ASN A 143 -0.69 8.48 55.09
C ASN A 143 -0.96 8.76 53.62
N THR A 144 -1.10 10.03 53.25
CA THR A 144 -1.27 10.47 51.86
C THR A 144 -0.17 11.45 51.52
N GLY A 145 0.41 11.32 50.32
CA GLY A 145 1.48 12.21 49.91
C GLY A 145 1.78 12.17 48.42
N THR A 146 2.67 13.07 48.03
CA THR A 146 3.21 13.16 46.67
C THR A 146 4.69 13.46 46.73
N ALA A 147 5.46 12.94 45.78
CA ALA A 147 6.86 13.27 45.60
C ALA A 147 7.23 13.25 44.12
N THR A 148 8.41 13.77 43.80
CA THR A 148 9.07 13.52 42.51
C THR A 148 10.04 12.36 42.70
N TYR A 149 9.98 11.36 41.82
CA TYR A 149 10.93 10.25 41.85
C TYR A 149 12.32 10.73 41.41
N THR A 150 13.33 10.56 42.27
CA THR A 150 14.69 11.07 42.01
C THR A 150 15.70 9.98 41.66
N GLY A 151 15.28 8.72 41.59
CA GLY A 151 16.16 7.59 41.29
C GLY A 151 16.31 7.28 39.80
N PRO A 152 17.12 6.27 39.45
CA PRO A 152 17.31 5.84 38.06
C PRO A 152 16.02 5.33 37.42
N SER A 153 15.79 5.68 36.15
CA SER A 153 14.68 5.10 35.38
C SER A 153 14.85 3.58 35.23
N GLY A 154 13.76 2.83 35.30
CA GLY A 154 13.76 1.38 35.14
C GLY A 154 12.84 0.68 36.13
N MET A 155 12.98 -0.65 36.22
CA MET A 155 12.24 -1.48 37.16
C MET A 155 12.76 -1.26 38.59
N GLN A 156 11.89 -0.77 39.47
CA GLN A 156 12.21 -0.47 40.86
C GLN A 156 11.22 -1.15 41.80
N ARG A 157 11.65 -1.41 43.04
CA ARG A 157 10.76 -1.88 44.11
C ARG A 157 10.04 -0.68 44.70
N VAL A 158 8.72 -0.66 44.58
CA VAL A 158 7.85 0.18 45.41
C VAL A 158 7.53 -0.64 46.65
N GLN A 159 8.02 -0.22 47.81
CA GLN A 159 8.08 -1.08 48.98
C GLN A 159 7.65 -0.39 50.28
N PHE A 160 7.08 -1.20 51.17
CA PHE A 160 6.76 -0.85 52.54
C PHE A 160 7.64 -1.67 53.47
N THR A 161 8.39 -0.99 54.33
CA THR A 161 9.29 -1.63 55.30
C THR A 161 9.01 -1.11 56.70
N THR A 162 9.18 -1.97 57.69
CA THR A 162 9.04 -1.62 59.10
C THR A 162 10.41 -1.39 59.72
N THR A 163 10.52 -0.49 60.71
CA THR A 163 11.75 -0.36 61.51
C THR A 163 11.65 -1.08 62.86
N ASN A 164 10.53 -1.74 63.16
CA ASN A 164 10.33 -2.42 64.44
C ASN A 164 10.92 -3.82 64.44
N THR A 165 11.53 -4.20 65.56
CA THR A 165 12.03 -5.55 65.82
C THR A 165 10.92 -6.45 66.39
N GLY A 166 10.99 -7.76 66.13
CA GLY A 166 10.05 -8.75 66.66
C GLY A 166 8.90 -9.10 65.70
N SER A 167 7.98 -9.94 66.18
CA SER A 167 6.91 -10.63 65.43
C SER A 167 5.51 -10.06 65.74
N TYR A 168 5.40 -8.73 65.89
CA TYR A 168 4.13 -8.10 66.26
C TYR A 168 3.91 -6.78 65.53
N GLY A 169 2.91 -6.79 64.65
CA GLY A 169 2.19 -5.64 64.13
C GLY A 169 2.71 -5.06 62.82
N ASN A 170 2.55 -3.74 62.67
CA ASN A 170 2.62 -3.01 61.41
C ASN A 170 1.61 -3.53 60.39
N PHE A 171 0.32 -3.39 60.72
CA PHE A 171 -0.74 -3.68 59.78
C PHE A 171 -0.74 -2.66 58.64
N LEU A 172 -0.91 -3.15 57.41
CA LEU A 172 -1.02 -2.38 56.19
C LEU A 172 -2.29 -2.73 55.42
N ASP A 173 -2.93 -1.70 54.90
CA ASP A 173 -4.14 -1.84 54.09
C ASP A 173 -4.37 -0.58 53.24
N GLY A 174 -5.31 -0.63 52.30
CA GLY A 174 -5.81 0.53 51.56
C GLY A 174 -4.74 1.22 50.71
N ILE A 175 -3.78 0.47 50.15
CA ILE A 175 -2.64 1.05 49.46
C ILE A 175 -3.10 1.56 48.09
N GLN A 176 -2.77 2.78 47.73
CA GLN A 176 -2.99 3.29 46.38
C GLN A 176 -1.71 3.97 45.92
N LEU A 177 -1.32 3.65 44.69
CA LEU A 177 -0.19 4.26 44.00
C LEU A 177 -0.73 5.02 42.79
N GLY A 178 -0.45 6.31 42.73
CA GLY A 178 -0.75 7.15 41.57
C GLY A 178 0.52 7.42 40.78
N LEU A 179 0.53 6.95 39.54
CA LEU A 179 1.53 7.22 38.53
C LEU A 179 0.82 7.67 37.26
N ARG A 180 1.46 8.55 36.48
CA ARG A 180 0.93 8.95 35.17
C ARG A 180 1.02 7.78 34.19
N PRO A 181 0.05 7.55 33.29
CA PRO A 181 0.17 6.53 32.26
C PRO A 181 1.39 6.77 31.35
N PHE A 182 1.92 5.67 30.81
CA PHE A 182 2.92 5.71 29.76
C PHE A 182 2.30 5.90 28.40
N VAL A 183 2.99 6.69 27.58
CA VAL A 183 2.62 6.90 26.18
C VAL A 183 3.85 6.80 25.28
N GLN A 184 3.65 6.25 24.08
CA GLN A 184 4.63 6.23 22.99
C GLN A 184 3.92 6.08 21.63
N LEU A 185 4.65 6.21 20.52
CA LEU A 185 4.15 5.86 19.19
C LEU A 185 4.20 4.35 18.96
N SER A 186 3.26 3.83 18.17
CA SER A 186 3.18 2.41 17.84
C SER A 186 4.26 1.92 16.89
N THR A 187 4.82 2.80 16.07
CA THR A 187 5.89 2.51 15.11
C THR A 187 6.72 3.76 14.86
N GLY A 188 7.98 3.58 14.48
CA GLY A 188 8.86 4.67 14.02
C GLY A 188 8.72 5.01 12.55
N SER A 189 8.15 4.12 11.74
CA SER A 189 7.95 4.34 10.31
C SER A 189 6.65 3.73 9.80
N GLY A 190 6.00 4.40 8.86
CA GLY A 190 4.83 3.91 8.13
C GLY A 190 4.82 4.42 6.69
N THR A 191 4.04 3.75 5.83
CA THR A 191 3.83 4.17 4.45
C THR A 191 2.41 3.82 4.00
N GLY A 192 1.82 4.64 3.15
CA GLY A 192 0.51 4.35 2.54
C GLY A 192 0.24 5.23 1.33
N LEU A 193 -0.67 4.73 0.48
CA LEU A 193 -1.22 5.48 -0.65
C LEU A 193 -2.02 6.66 -0.13
N GLU A 194 -1.92 7.81 -0.81
CA GLU A 194 -2.70 9.00 -0.46
C GLU A 194 -4.21 8.76 -0.55
N SER A 195 -4.64 7.86 -1.44
CA SER A 195 -6.02 7.39 -1.59
C SER A 195 -6.56 6.60 -0.40
N VAL A 196 -5.71 6.26 0.57
CA VAL A 196 -6.09 5.58 1.81
C VAL A 196 -5.70 6.44 3.03
N PRO A 197 -6.58 7.37 3.48
CA PRO A 197 -6.24 8.48 4.37
C PRO A 197 -5.60 8.14 5.73
N LEU A 198 -5.74 6.89 6.19
CA LEU A 198 -5.27 6.43 7.50
C LEU A 198 -4.39 5.16 7.43
N ALA A 199 -3.98 4.74 6.22
CA ALA A 199 -3.21 3.52 6.04
C ALA A 199 -1.87 3.59 6.78
N ASN A 200 -1.64 2.68 7.74
CA ASN A 200 -0.36 2.51 8.43
C ASN A 200 0.20 3.77 9.13
N ILE A 201 -0.63 4.78 9.41
CA ILE A 201 -0.22 5.91 10.25
C ILE A 201 0.00 5.39 11.67
N ALA A 202 1.06 5.86 12.33
CA ALA A 202 1.31 5.48 13.72
C ALA A 202 0.12 5.87 14.61
N THR A 203 -0.11 5.09 15.65
CA THR A 203 -1.04 5.42 16.73
C THR A 203 -0.26 5.76 17.99
N LEU A 204 -0.90 6.43 18.93
CA LEU A 204 -0.40 6.52 20.28
C LEU A 204 -0.74 5.23 21.04
N LEU A 205 0.26 4.56 21.59
CA LEU A 205 0.07 3.46 22.53
C LEU A 205 0.04 4.01 23.95
N VAL A 206 -0.93 3.57 24.75
CA VAL A 206 -1.11 3.99 26.14
C VAL A 206 -1.17 2.78 27.08
N THR A 207 -0.41 2.83 28.19
CA THR A 207 -0.52 1.86 29.29
C THR A 207 -0.59 2.57 30.63
N GLY A 208 -1.55 2.14 31.46
CA GLY A 208 -1.81 2.67 32.80
C GLY A 208 -3.15 3.36 32.90
N SER A 209 -3.42 3.98 34.06
CA SER A 209 -4.74 4.54 34.36
C SER A 209 -4.70 6.06 34.51
N THR A 210 -5.78 6.71 34.10
CA THR A 210 -6.01 8.13 34.35
C THR A 210 -7.47 8.37 34.75
N THR A 211 -7.69 9.19 35.76
CA THR A 211 -9.02 9.52 36.30
C THR A 211 -9.69 10.68 35.56
N SER A 212 -8.97 11.34 34.66
CA SER A 212 -9.46 12.44 33.83
C SER A 212 -8.85 12.33 32.44
N ALA A 213 -9.47 12.96 31.45
CA ALA A 213 -8.89 13.00 30.12
C ALA A 213 -7.53 13.71 30.14
N ILE A 214 -6.56 13.17 29.41
CA ILE A 214 -5.23 13.76 29.23
C ILE A 214 -5.03 14.12 27.76
N ASN A 215 -4.31 15.21 27.52
CA ASN A 215 -4.00 15.69 26.18
C ASN A 215 -2.52 15.46 25.92
N VAL A 216 -2.23 14.52 25.02
CA VAL A 216 -0.86 14.15 24.65
C VAL A 216 -0.39 15.05 23.54
N ASN A 217 0.73 15.75 23.77
CA ASN A 217 1.27 16.73 22.84
C ASN A 217 1.97 16.04 21.67
N VAL A 218 1.53 16.31 20.45
CA VAL A 218 2.14 15.83 19.21
C VAL A 218 2.54 17.03 18.36
N THR A 219 3.69 16.96 17.71
CA THR A 219 4.16 18.04 16.82
C THR A 219 4.73 17.45 15.54
N ILE A 220 4.30 18.00 14.41
CA ILE A 220 4.93 17.81 13.11
C ILE A 220 6.28 18.50 13.15
N THR A 221 7.35 17.75 12.95
CA THR A 221 8.74 18.21 13.06
C THR A 221 9.37 18.56 11.71
N GLY A 222 8.72 18.21 10.60
CA GLY A 222 9.22 18.42 9.24
C GLY A 222 8.70 17.34 8.29
N GLY A 223 9.43 17.11 7.21
CA GLY A 223 8.99 16.26 6.10
C GLY A 223 8.94 17.07 4.81
N THR A 224 8.69 16.41 3.68
CA THR A 224 8.51 17.07 2.39
C THR A 224 7.05 17.44 2.14
N ALA A 225 6.11 16.74 2.77
CA ALA A 225 4.68 17.00 2.65
C ALA A 225 4.27 18.33 3.29
N VAL A 226 3.44 19.07 2.58
CA VAL A 226 2.77 20.32 2.91
C VAL A 226 1.45 20.08 3.65
N ARG A 227 1.44 20.43 4.95
CA ARG A 227 0.21 20.41 5.76
C ARG A 227 -0.84 21.36 5.17
N GLY A 228 -2.06 20.85 5.00
CA GLY A 228 -3.20 21.57 4.42
C GLY A 228 -3.42 21.25 2.93
N THR A 229 -2.38 20.76 2.25
CA THR A 229 -2.49 20.15 0.92
C THR A 229 -2.57 18.64 1.10
N ASP A 230 -1.46 17.97 1.38
CA ASP A 230 -1.35 16.49 1.33
C ASP A 230 -1.74 15.81 2.64
N TYR A 231 -1.87 16.56 3.74
CA TYR A 231 -2.43 16.03 4.99
C TYR A 231 -2.99 17.10 5.91
N THR A 232 -3.86 16.68 6.82
CA THR A 232 -4.41 17.51 7.88
C THR A 232 -4.00 17.00 9.27
N THR A 233 -3.99 17.90 10.24
CA THR A 233 -3.78 17.60 11.66
C THR A 233 -4.98 18.05 12.49
N PRO A 234 -5.18 17.48 13.69
CA PRO A 234 -6.18 17.99 14.61
C PRO A 234 -6.00 19.49 14.88
N GLY A 235 -7.02 20.30 14.54
CA GLY A 235 -6.96 21.76 14.68
C GLY A 235 -6.09 22.50 13.65
N GLY A 236 -5.51 21.81 12.65
CA GLY A 236 -4.78 22.41 11.52
C GLY A 236 -3.37 22.94 11.80
N GLY A 237 -2.95 22.94 13.07
CA GLY A 237 -1.63 23.39 13.50
C GLY A 237 -0.53 22.33 13.34
N ALA A 238 0.74 22.77 13.30
CA ALA A 238 1.88 21.86 13.37
C ALA A 238 1.98 21.17 14.74
N SER A 239 1.52 21.84 15.80
CA SER A 239 1.38 21.28 17.14
C SER A 239 -0.09 21.07 17.45
N PHE A 240 -0.42 19.89 17.95
CA PHE A 240 -1.78 19.49 18.29
C PHE A 240 -1.76 18.52 19.47
N THR A 241 -2.94 18.18 19.98
CA THR A 241 -3.08 17.23 21.09
C THR A 241 -3.95 16.05 20.70
N VAL A 242 -3.54 14.87 21.13
CA VAL A 242 -4.36 13.63 21.08
C VAL A 242 -4.98 13.44 22.45
N THR A 243 -6.31 13.46 22.52
CA THR A 243 -7.03 13.27 23.78
C THR A 243 -7.16 11.78 24.11
N VAL A 244 -6.65 11.40 25.27
CA VAL A 244 -6.86 10.08 25.88
C VAL A 244 -7.92 10.24 26.96
N PRO A 245 -9.09 9.60 26.83
CA PRO A 245 -10.14 9.66 27.86
C PRO A 245 -9.70 9.16 29.24
N ALA A 246 -10.53 9.41 30.26
CA ALA A 246 -10.36 8.74 31.54
C ALA A 246 -10.58 7.23 31.39
N GLY A 247 -9.72 6.41 31.98
CA GLY A 247 -9.79 4.96 31.85
C GLY A 247 -8.50 4.25 32.24
N THR A 248 -8.54 2.92 32.17
CA THR A 248 -7.39 2.03 32.32
C THR A 248 -7.04 1.45 30.96
N TYR A 249 -5.79 1.59 30.56
CA TYR A 249 -5.30 1.21 29.25
C TYR A 249 -4.23 0.13 29.34
N TYR A 250 -4.30 -0.83 28.40
CA TYR A 250 -3.38 -1.96 28.29
C TYR A 250 -2.77 -1.95 26.90
N ASN A 251 -1.66 -1.23 26.73
CA ASN A 251 -1.01 -1.01 25.44
C ASN A 251 -2.01 -0.65 24.32
N SER A 252 -2.97 0.21 24.67
CA SER A 252 -4.13 0.50 23.81
C SER A 252 -3.78 1.57 22.79
N ALA A 253 -4.18 1.35 21.54
CA ALA A 253 -3.92 2.25 20.43
C ALA A 253 -4.97 3.37 20.36
N ILE A 254 -4.52 4.61 20.21
CA ILE A 254 -5.34 5.80 20.01
C ILE A 254 -4.84 6.52 18.76
N PRO A 255 -5.70 6.76 17.75
CA PRO A 255 -5.29 7.44 16.52
C PRO A 255 -4.70 8.82 16.79
N LEU A 256 -3.65 9.20 16.04
CA LEU A 256 -3.07 10.55 16.13
C LEU A 256 -3.99 11.63 15.56
N GLY A 257 -4.94 11.25 14.70
CA GLY A 257 -5.82 12.19 14.01
C GLY A 257 -5.16 12.92 12.82
N ILE A 258 -3.95 12.53 12.44
CA ILE A 258 -3.37 12.89 11.14
C ILE A 258 -4.17 12.15 10.07
N THR A 259 -4.58 12.86 9.02
CA THR A 259 -5.34 12.28 7.90
C THR A 259 -4.68 12.73 6.60
N ILE A 260 -4.36 11.78 5.72
CA ILE A 260 -3.81 12.07 4.40
C ILE A 260 -4.93 12.57 3.48
N THR A 261 -4.61 13.59 2.70
CA THR A 261 -5.48 14.14 1.67
C THR A 261 -5.09 13.48 0.36
N ASN A 262 -6.06 12.86 -0.31
CA ASN A 262 -5.90 12.47 -1.71
C ASN A 262 -6.18 13.69 -2.59
N ASP A 263 -5.33 13.96 -3.56
CA ASP A 263 -5.64 14.94 -4.59
C ASP A 263 -5.53 14.40 -6.01
N THR A 264 -5.04 15.22 -6.94
CA THR A 264 -4.86 14.84 -8.35
C THR A 264 -3.51 15.29 -8.89
N ALA A 265 -2.72 16.01 -8.09
CA ALA A 265 -1.41 16.52 -8.47
C ALA A 265 -0.47 15.34 -8.66
N VAL A 266 0.44 15.44 -9.63
CA VAL A 266 1.44 14.39 -9.82
C VAL A 266 2.68 14.80 -9.07
N GLU A 267 2.97 14.10 -7.99
CA GLU A 267 4.07 14.42 -7.10
C GLU A 267 4.96 13.20 -6.87
N GLY A 268 6.10 13.43 -6.23
CA GLY A 268 6.95 12.34 -5.76
C GLY A 268 6.38 11.79 -4.45
N SER A 269 6.82 10.60 -4.01
CA SER A 269 6.50 10.19 -2.64
C SER A 269 7.03 11.20 -1.62
N GLU A 270 6.18 11.58 -0.68
CA GLU A 270 6.46 12.61 0.30
C GLU A 270 6.49 12.07 1.72
N THR A 271 6.96 12.87 2.66
CA THR A 271 7.10 12.45 4.06
C THR A 271 6.50 13.43 5.03
N ILE A 272 5.94 12.90 6.12
CA ILE A 272 5.58 13.62 7.35
C ILE A 272 6.49 13.09 8.46
N THR A 273 7.20 13.96 9.16
CA THR A 273 7.90 13.59 10.40
C THR A 273 7.18 14.22 11.59
N TYR A 274 7.01 13.46 12.66
CA TYR A 274 6.32 13.92 13.86
C TYR A 274 6.96 13.36 15.14
N SER A 275 6.67 14.03 16.25
CA SER A 275 7.14 13.64 17.58
C SER A 275 6.05 13.78 18.63
N VAL A 276 6.15 12.96 19.67
CA VAL A 276 5.35 13.08 20.89
C VAL A 276 6.21 13.79 21.94
N GLY A 277 5.77 14.96 22.36
CA GLY A 277 6.47 15.80 23.33
C GLY A 277 6.14 15.42 24.77
N THR A 278 6.90 15.97 25.72
CA THR A 278 6.56 15.92 27.14
C THR A 278 5.30 16.75 27.43
N GLY A 279 4.63 16.43 28.54
CA GLY A 279 3.40 17.12 28.92
C GLY A 279 2.94 16.80 30.33
N THR A 280 1.70 17.18 30.63
CA THR A 280 1.05 16.95 31.93
C THR A 280 0.11 15.76 31.85
N GLY A 281 0.07 14.94 32.91
CA GLY A 281 -0.86 13.81 33.00
C GLY A 281 -0.39 12.52 32.31
N TYR A 282 0.74 12.53 31.60
CA TYR A 282 1.41 11.33 31.08
C TYR A 282 2.93 11.40 31.30
N THR A 283 3.58 10.25 31.13
CA THR A 283 5.04 10.12 31.08
C THR A 283 5.41 9.44 29.76
N LEU A 284 6.44 9.93 29.05
CA LEU A 284 6.97 9.21 27.90
C LEU A 284 7.69 7.96 28.39
N GLY A 285 7.22 6.79 27.96
CA GLY A 285 7.70 5.51 28.46
C GLY A 285 7.27 4.38 27.55
N HIS A 286 8.10 3.35 27.44
CA HIS A 286 7.80 2.21 26.60
C HIS A 286 6.68 1.39 27.24
N THR A 287 5.60 1.17 26.50
CA THR A 287 4.31 0.68 27.04
C THR A 287 4.28 -0.80 27.39
N THR A 288 5.26 -1.58 26.91
CA THR A 288 5.34 -3.05 27.08
C THR A 288 6.69 -3.58 27.55
N ASN A 289 7.71 -2.72 27.71
CA ASN A 289 9.05 -3.16 28.12
C ASN A 289 9.75 -2.04 28.90
N CYS A 290 9.89 -2.21 30.21
CA CYS A 290 10.44 -1.17 31.07
C CYS A 290 11.92 -0.91 30.76
N GLY A 291 12.30 0.36 30.56
CA GLY A 291 13.67 0.76 30.26
C GLY A 291 14.08 0.59 28.78
N ALA A 292 13.20 0.05 27.93
CA ALA A 292 13.42 0.08 26.49
C ALA A 292 13.36 1.53 25.95
N THR A 293 13.99 1.74 24.80
CA THR A 293 13.94 3.02 24.09
C THR A 293 12.50 3.36 23.73
N VAL A 294 12.05 4.55 24.14
CA VAL A 294 10.70 5.03 23.86
C VAL A 294 10.60 5.48 22.41
N GLN A 295 9.62 4.96 21.67
CA GLN A 295 9.32 5.45 20.33
C GLN A 295 8.59 6.80 20.44
N SER A 296 9.35 7.90 20.43
CA SER A 296 8.80 9.25 20.56
C SER A 296 8.78 10.04 19.26
N THR A 297 9.40 9.52 18.20
CA THR A 297 9.42 10.13 16.86
C THR A 297 8.92 9.15 15.82
N GLY A 298 8.36 9.64 14.72
CA GLY A 298 7.94 8.81 13.59
C GLY A 298 8.06 9.53 12.26
N THR A 299 8.23 8.74 11.20
CA THR A 299 8.19 9.21 9.80
C THR A 299 7.10 8.42 9.07
N TYR A 300 6.20 9.13 8.40
CA TYR A 300 5.19 8.53 7.52
C TYR A 300 5.48 8.94 6.08
N THR A 301 5.54 7.98 5.17
CA THR A 301 5.70 8.23 3.72
C THR A 301 4.36 8.13 3.01
N ILE A 302 3.92 9.23 2.42
CA ILE A 302 2.77 9.28 1.51
C ILE A 302 3.29 8.85 0.13
N THR A 303 2.70 7.81 -0.45
CA THR A 303 2.97 7.42 -1.83
C THR A 303 1.86 7.97 -2.70
N ASP A 304 2.24 8.86 -3.61
CA ASP A 304 1.38 9.42 -4.64
C ASP A 304 0.87 8.31 -5.58
N ASP A 305 -0.41 8.36 -5.93
CA ASP A 305 -1.04 7.43 -6.86
C ASP A 305 -1.58 8.10 -8.13
N ASP A 306 -1.11 9.29 -8.44
CA ASP A 306 -1.51 10.07 -9.59
C ASP A 306 -0.50 9.98 -10.74
N ALA A 307 -1.05 9.89 -11.95
CA ALA A 307 -0.28 9.87 -13.19
C ALA A 307 -1.02 10.61 -14.30
N ARG A 308 -0.35 10.73 -15.46
CA ARG A 308 -0.89 11.37 -16.66
C ARG A 308 -0.67 10.55 -17.90
N VAL A 309 -1.68 10.50 -18.76
CA VAL A 309 -1.59 9.99 -20.13
C VAL A 309 -1.70 11.16 -21.11
N THR A 310 -0.81 11.23 -22.09
CA THR A 310 -0.88 12.18 -23.20
C THR A 310 -1.09 11.42 -24.49
N LEU A 311 -2.15 11.74 -25.21
CA LEU A 311 -2.44 11.17 -26.52
C LEU A 311 -1.63 11.88 -27.61
N ARG A 312 -1.07 11.12 -28.55
CA ARG A 312 -0.37 11.62 -29.73
C ARG A 312 -0.80 10.91 -30.99
N LYS A 313 -0.87 11.66 -32.09
CA LYS A 313 -1.16 11.14 -33.43
C LYS A 313 -0.01 11.43 -34.37
N GLN A 314 0.63 10.39 -34.89
CA GLN A 314 1.59 10.49 -35.98
C GLN A 314 0.91 10.07 -37.29
N TRP A 315 0.89 10.99 -38.25
CA TRP A 315 0.50 10.74 -39.62
C TRP A 315 1.73 10.40 -40.47
N VAL A 316 1.65 9.35 -41.28
CA VAL A 316 2.73 8.95 -42.18
C VAL A 316 2.17 8.81 -43.60
N ASN A 317 2.59 9.73 -44.47
CA ASN A 317 2.12 9.91 -45.83
C ASN A 317 0.60 10.12 -45.95
N ALA A 318 -0.01 10.79 -44.96
CA ALA A 318 -1.43 11.05 -44.93
C ALA A 318 -1.92 11.93 -46.09
N ILE A 319 -3.20 11.80 -46.41
CA ILE A 319 -3.89 12.77 -47.25
C ILE A 319 -4.24 13.96 -46.36
N VAL A 320 -3.93 15.16 -46.84
CA VAL A 320 -4.22 16.38 -46.08
C VAL A 320 -5.74 16.53 -45.88
N GLY A 321 -6.15 16.73 -44.64
CA GLY A 321 -7.56 16.84 -44.22
C GLY A 321 -8.23 15.50 -43.83
N ASP A 322 -7.49 14.39 -43.79
CA ASP A 322 -7.99 13.18 -43.12
C ASP A 322 -7.90 13.34 -41.60
N ASP A 323 -8.89 12.80 -40.88
CA ASP A 323 -9.07 13.04 -39.45
C ASP A 323 -9.09 11.74 -38.62
N ALA A 324 -8.66 11.83 -37.37
CA ALA A 324 -8.71 10.75 -36.39
C ALA A 324 -9.20 11.26 -35.03
N SER A 325 -9.89 10.39 -34.29
CA SER A 325 -10.26 10.61 -32.90
C SER A 325 -9.60 9.55 -32.03
N LEU A 326 -8.75 9.97 -31.10
CA LEU A 326 -8.14 9.11 -30.10
C LEU A 326 -8.94 9.23 -28.80
N THR A 327 -9.15 8.12 -28.10
CA THR A 327 -9.85 8.12 -26.82
C THR A 327 -9.08 7.31 -25.78
N VAL A 328 -9.17 7.78 -24.54
CA VAL A 328 -8.83 6.99 -23.35
C VAL A 328 -10.09 6.86 -22.51
N SER A 329 -10.38 5.65 -22.05
CA SER A 329 -11.62 5.31 -21.36
C SER A 329 -11.37 4.55 -20.06
N ARG A 330 -12.20 4.84 -19.05
CA ARG A 330 -12.30 4.08 -17.81
C ARG A 330 -13.55 3.20 -17.90
N GLY A 331 -13.35 1.92 -18.17
CA GLY A 331 -14.43 1.02 -18.57
C GLY A 331 -15.14 1.53 -19.83
N ALA A 332 -16.47 1.65 -19.79
CA ALA A 332 -17.26 2.13 -20.92
C ALA A 332 -17.31 3.67 -21.05
N THR A 333 -16.70 4.42 -20.12
CA THR A 333 -16.77 5.88 -20.10
C THR A 333 -15.49 6.48 -20.67
N ALA A 334 -15.59 7.26 -21.74
CA ALA A 334 -14.48 8.07 -22.23
C ALA A 334 -14.13 9.14 -21.20
N ILE A 335 -12.86 9.17 -20.77
CA ILE A 335 -12.35 10.18 -19.83
C ILE A 335 -11.64 11.32 -20.57
N GLU A 336 -11.17 11.06 -21.80
CA GLU A 336 -10.69 12.09 -22.73
C GLU A 336 -10.92 11.66 -24.17
N THR A 337 -11.01 12.64 -25.07
CA THR A 337 -11.06 12.46 -26.52
C THR A 337 -10.22 13.53 -27.19
N PHE A 338 -9.22 13.10 -27.96
CA PHE A 338 -8.32 13.96 -28.71
C PHE A 338 -8.60 13.83 -30.20
N ALA A 339 -8.98 14.94 -30.83
CA ALA A 339 -9.15 15.02 -32.28
C ALA A 339 -7.85 15.46 -32.94
N SER A 340 -7.47 14.81 -34.04
CA SER A 340 -6.31 15.14 -34.85
C SER A 340 -6.70 15.20 -36.31
N ASP A 341 -6.29 16.26 -36.98
CA ASP A 341 -6.41 16.45 -38.43
C ASP A 341 -5.03 16.40 -39.10
N ALA A 342 -4.94 15.71 -40.24
CA ALA A 342 -3.73 15.68 -41.03
C ALA A 342 -3.58 16.99 -41.84
N GLY A 343 -3.16 18.08 -41.21
CA GLY A 343 -2.77 19.31 -41.91
C GLY A 343 -1.56 19.14 -42.85
N THR A 344 -0.70 18.15 -42.60
CA THR A 344 0.37 17.71 -43.51
C THR A 344 0.51 16.19 -43.56
N ALA A 345 1.17 15.67 -44.59
CA ALA A 345 1.34 14.23 -44.78
C ALA A 345 2.16 13.53 -43.67
N GLY A 346 2.99 14.27 -42.93
CA GLY A 346 3.90 13.75 -41.90
C GLY A 346 3.65 14.33 -40.50
N GLN A 347 2.46 14.85 -40.25
CA GLN A 347 2.16 15.62 -39.04
C GLN A 347 2.21 14.77 -37.76
N LEU A 348 2.74 15.37 -36.70
CA LEU A 348 2.65 14.85 -35.34
C LEU A 348 1.78 15.81 -34.52
N ASP A 349 0.63 15.31 -34.07
CA ASP A 349 -0.24 16.02 -33.15
C ASP A 349 -0.07 15.48 -31.75
N THR A 350 -0.09 16.37 -30.77
CA THR A 350 0.02 16.03 -29.35
C THR A 350 -1.10 16.73 -28.62
N ASP A 351 -1.81 15.98 -27.79
CA ASP A 351 -2.81 16.56 -26.90
C ASP A 351 -2.14 17.59 -25.97
N PRO A 352 -2.58 18.86 -25.97
CA PRO A 352 -2.05 19.85 -25.05
C PRO A 352 -2.43 19.58 -23.59
N THR A 353 -3.45 18.75 -23.33
CA THR A 353 -3.91 18.41 -21.99
C THR A 353 -3.62 16.94 -21.73
N ALA A 354 -2.84 16.64 -20.71
CA ALA A 354 -2.62 15.26 -20.31
C ALA A 354 -3.77 14.83 -19.38
N THR A 355 -4.38 13.67 -19.64
CA THR A 355 -5.52 13.18 -18.87
C THR A 355 -5.05 12.51 -17.56
N PRO A 356 -5.68 12.86 -16.41
CA PRO A 356 -5.44 12.20 -15.13
C PRO A 356 -5.83 10.72 -15.13
N VAL A 357 -4.90 9.89 -14.67
CA VAL A 357 -5.07 8.46 -14.45
C VAL A 357 -4.43 8.07 -13.11
N VAL A 358 -4.83 6.92 -12.57
CA VAL A 358 -4.39 6.43 -11.26
C VAL A 358 -3.39 5.28 -11.44
N ILE A 359 -2.31 5.28 -10.66
CA ILE A 359 -1.33 4.20 -10.64
C ILE A 359 -2.00 2.88 -10.21
N GLY A 360 -1.77 1.83 -11.00
CA GLY A 360 -2.38 0.51 -10.80
C GLY A 360 -3.75 0.32 -11.46
N GLU A 361 -4.34 1.36 -12.09
CA GLU A 361 -5.54 1.20 -12.91
C GLU A 361 -5.20 0.75 -14.34
N THR A 362 -6.19 0.20 -15.04
CA THR A 362 -6.11 -0.11 -16.48
C THR A 362 -7.13 0.71 -17.25
N VAL A 363 -6.66 1.52 -18.20
CA VAL A 363 -7.51 2.33 -19.09
C VAL A 363 -7.55 1.71 -20.49
N THR A 364 -8.66 1.87 -21.21
CA THR A 364 -8.77 1.41 -22.60
C THR A 364 -8.39 2.52 -23.56
N LEU A 365 -7.52 2.21 -24.50
CA LEU A 365 -7.06 3.10 -25.56
C LEU A 365 -7.75 2.74 -26.87
N ALA A 366 -8.28 3.73 -27.61
CA ALA A 366 -8.87 3.49 -28.92
C ALA A 366 -8.61 4.61 -29.92
N GLU A 367 -8.65 4.25 -31.20
CA GLU A 367 -8.64 5.19 -32.31
C GLU A 367 -9.86 4.93 -33.20
N THR A 368 -10.51 6.00 -33.63
CA THR A 368 -11.51 5.99 -34.69
C THR A 368 -11.03 6.88 -35.83
N LEU A 369 -10.82 6.28 -37.00
CA LEU A 369 -10.65 7.02 -38.24
C LEU A 369 -12.03 7.42 -38.78
N LEU A 370 -12.19 8.69 -39.14
CA LEU A 370 -13.47 9.16 -39.66
C LEU A 370 -13.78 8.55 -41.03
N GLY A 371 -15.03 8.15 -41.24
CA GLY A 371 -15.46 7.50 -42.49
C GLY A 371 -15.41 8.41 -43.72
N THR A 372 -15.23 9.71 -43.52
CA THR A 372 -15.01 10.73 -44.56
C THR A 372 -13.57 10.78 -45.07
N ASN A 373 -12.64 10.08 -44.42
CA ASN A 373 -11.25 10.06 -44.83
C ASN A 373 -11.09 9.50 -46.25
N ALA A 374 -10.31 10.20 -47.06
CA ALA A 374 -9.98 9.77 -48.40
C ALA A 374 -8.91 8.67 -48.39
N GLY A 375 -8.05 8.65 -47.36
CA GLY A 375 -7.01 7.66 -47.16
C GLY A 375 -7.50 6.40 -46.44
N ARG A 376 -6.83 5.28 -46.72
CA ARG A 376 -6.86 4.08 -45.87
C ARG A 376 -5.54 4.00 -45.12
N TYR A 377 -5.58 3.56 -43.86
CA TYR A 377 -4.42 3.57 -42.99
C TYR A 377 -4.24 2.23 -42.28
N PHE A 378 -2.98 1.87 -42.08
CA PHE A 378 -2.58 0.89 -41.09
C PHE A 378 -2.20 1.63 -39.81
N GLY A 379 -2.88 1.31 -38.71
CA GLY A 379 -2.68 1.94 -37.41
C GLY A 379 -1.86 1.06 -36.47
N ALA A 380 -0.97 1.69 -35.70
CA ALA A 380 -0.24 1.04 -34.60
C ALA A 380 -0.16 2.01 -33.41
N VAL A 381 -0.28 1.50 -32.19
CA VAL A 381 -0.15 2.27 -30.95
C VAL A 381 1.07 1.81 -30.17
N ALA A 382 1.81 2.75 -29.59
CA ALA A 382 2.87 2.50 -28.64
C ALA A 382 2.86 3.57 -27.54
N CYS A 383 3.12 3.16 -26.29
CA CYS A 383 3.20 4.06 -25.15
C CYS A 383 4.62 4.11 -24.57
N SER A 384 5.01 5.22 -23.95
CA SER A 384 6.36 5.41 -23.38
C SER A 384 6.62 4.67 -22.06
N GLY A 385 5.60 4.07 -21.47
CA GLY A 385 5.71 3.23 -20.26
C GLY A 385 6.33 1.86 -20.55
N THR A 386 6.86 1.21 -19.51
CA THR A 386 7.46 -0.13 -19.59
C THR A 386 6.71 -1.17 -18.77
N ALA A 387 5.78 -0.74 -17.91
CA ALA A 387 5.03 -1.65 -17.04
C ALA A 387 4.05 -2.52 -17.83
N ASP A 388 3.45 -1.95 -18.88
CA ASP A 388 2.54 -2.66 -19.76
C ASP A 388 3.17 -2.94 -21.13
N SER A 389 3.22 -4.22 -21.49
CA SER A 389 3.76 -4.69 -22.77
C SER A 389 2.68 -5.18 -23.73
N ASN A 390 1.42 -5.23 -23.29
CA ASN A 390 0.29 -5.75 -24.06
C ASN A 390 -0.85 -4.74 -24.14
N LEU A 391 -0.74 -3.76 -25.04
CA LEU A 391 -1.79 -2.74 -25.20
C LEU A 391 -3.13 -3.27 -25.75
N ALA A 392 -3.25 -4.56 -26.04
CA ALA A 392 -4.47 -5.18 -26.54
C ALA A 392 -5.54 -5.40 -25.45
N ASP A 393 -5.15 -5.46 -24.17
CA ASP A 393 -6.09 -5.57 -23.04
C ASP A 393 -6.31 -4.23 -22.30
N GLY A 394 -5.60 -3.18 -22.70
CA GLY A 394 -5.66 -1.83 -22.14
C GLY A 394 -4.26 -1.27 -21.94
N LEU A 395 -4.17 -0.14 -21.26
CA LEU A 395 -2.93 0.41 -20.72
C LEU A 395 -3.04 0.36 -19.20
N THR A 396 -2.25 -0.50 -18.58
CA THR A 396 -2.09 -0.58 -17.13
C THR A 396 -1.01 0.38 -16.67
N ILE A 397 -1.35 1.28 -15.76
CA ILE A 397 -0.44 2.31 -15.25
C ILE A 397 0.46 1.70 -14.18
N GLY A 398 1.77 1.62 -14.47
CA GLY A 398 2.75 1.03 -13.56
C GLY A 398 3.14 1.94 -12.40
N ALA A 399 3.69 1.33 -11.35
CA ALA A 399 4.32 2.07 -10.26
C ALA A 399 5.48 2.94 -10.79
N GLY A 400 5.47 4.22 -10.46
CA GLY A 400 6.48 5.19 -10.91
C GLY A 400 6.27 5.73 -12.33
N GLU A 401 5.24 5.31 -13.05
CA GLU A 401 4.89 5.86 -14.37
C GLU A 401 4.01 7.11 -14.22
N THR A 402 4.65 8.24 -13.90
CA THR A 402 3.93 9.50 -13.63
C THR A 402 3.52 10.27 -14.89
N ALA A 403 4.19 10.03 -16.02
CA ALA A 403 3.89 10.65 -17.32
C ALA A 403 4.07 9.67 -18.47
N ILE A 404 2.96 9.28 -19.09
CA ILE A 404 2.90 8.30 -20.18
C ILE A 404 2.44 9.00 -21.46
N ILE A 405 3.13 8.75 -22.56
CA ILE A 405 2.77 9.27 -23.88
C ILE A 405 2.39 8.09 -24.77
N CYS A 406 1.16 8.05 -25.24
CA CYS A 406 0.67 7.03 -26.16
C CYS A 406 0.51 7.61 -27.58
N THR A 407 1.30 7.09 -28.51
CA THR A 407 1.35 7.57 -29.91
C THR A 407 0.72 6.57 -30.85
N TRP A 408 -0.35 6.98 -31.55
CA TRP A 408 -0.91 6.25 -32.67
C TRP A 408 -0.28 6.68 -33.97
N THR A 409 0.39 5.76 -34.65
CA THR A 409 0.96 5.99 -35.99
C THR A 409 0.04 5.43 -37.05
N ASN A 410 -0.52 6.29 -37.90
CA ASN A 410 -1.26 5.89 -39.09
C ASN A 410 -0.40 6.03 -40.33
N THR A 411 -0.07 4.89 -40.94
CA THR A 411 0.65 4.84 -42.21
C THR A 411 -0.34 4.60 -43.34
N ARG A 412 -0.36 5.51 -44.31
CA ARG A 412 -1.27 5.40 -45.45
C ARG A 412 -0.97 4.13 -46.26
N ILE A 413 -2.01 3.36 -46.54
CA ILE A 413 -1.99 2.21 -47.45
C ILE A 413 -2.28 2.76 -48.85
N PRO A 414 -1.32 2.74 -49.80
CA PRO A 414 -1.59 3.22 -51.15
C PRO A 414 -2.57 2.27 -51.86
N PRO A 415 -3.49 2.80 -52.69
CA PRO A 415 -4.44 1.97 -53.42
C PRO A 415 -3.76 1.20 -54.56
N LEU A 416 -4.22 -0.02 -54.81
CA LEU A 416 -3.94 -0.78 -56.03
C LEU A 416 -5.25 -1.05 -56.77
N THR A 417 -5.22 -0.93 -58.09
CA THR A 417 -6.33 -1.30 -58.97
C THR A 417 -5.92 -2.48 -59.84
N PHE A 418 -6.87 -3.35 -60.14
CA PHE A 418 -6.64 -4.55 -60.93
C PHE A 418 -7.62 -4.61 -62.10
N ALA A 419 -7.11 -4.88 -63.29
CA ALA A 419 -7.91 -5.06 -64.50
C ALA A 419 -7.56 -6.39 -65.17
N LYS A 420 -8.56 -7.23 -65.42
CA LYS A 420 -8.41 -8.49 -66.16
C LYS A 420 -9.08 -8.35 -67.53
N THR A 421 -8.34 -8.69 -68.57
CA THR A 421 -8.82 -8.69 -69.95
C THR A 421 -8.50 -10.03 -70.61
N SER A 422 -9.29 -10.41 -71.61
CA SER A 422 -9.05 -11.61 -72.40
C SER A 422 -9.39 -11.39 -73.86
N SER A 423 -8.73 -12.16 -74.74
CA SER A 423 -8.97 -12.14 -76.19
C SER A 423 -8.79 -13.54 -76.77
N VAL A 424 -9.49 -13.84 -77.86
CA VAL A 424 -9.31 -15.11 -78.59
C VAL A 424 -8.14 -14.96 -79.56
N VAL A 425 -7.10 -15.77 -79.41
CA VAL A 425 -5.92 -15.78 -80.27
C VAL A 425 -6.14 -16.64 -81.52
N SER A 426 -6.75 -17.81 -81.34
CA SER A 426 -7.06 -18.74 -82.42
C SER A 426 -8.16 -19.70 -82.00
N ASP A 427 -8.93 -20.21 -82.96
CA ASP A 427 -9.87 -21.32 -82.76
C ASP A 427 -9.47 -22.54 -83.61
N PRO A 428 -9.97 -23.75 -83.29
CA PRO A 428 -9.68 -24.95 -84.08
C PRO A 428 -10.24 -24.95 -85.51
N LEU A 429 -11.09 -23.96 -85.84
CA LEU A 429 -11.76 -23.86 -87.14
C LEU A 429 -10.95 -23.00 -88.13
N GLY A 430 -9.88 -22.33 -87.67
CA GLY A 430 -9.02 -21.51 -88.51
C GLY A 430 -9.70 -20.24 -89.02
N ASN A 431 -10.69 -19.73 -88.29
CA ASN A 431 -11.45 -18.54 -88.70
C ASN A 431 -10.58 -17.28 -88.64
N ALA A 432 -10.81 -16.35 -89.58
CA ALA A 432 -10.17 -15.03 -89.57
C ALA A 432 -10.58 -14.17 -88.35
N VAL A 433 -11.74 -14.47 -87.75
CA VAL A 433 -12.19 -13.93 -86.46
C VAL A 433 -12.44 -15.13 -85.54
N PRO A 434 -11.47 -15.52 -84.69
CA PRO A 434 -11.56 -16.74 -83.92
C PRO A 434 -12.62 -16.63 -82.80
N MET A 435 -13.33 -17.74 -82.55
CA MET A 435 -14.37 -17.82 -81.51
C MET A 435 -13.87 -18.56 -80.26
N ALA A 436 -14.40 -18.20 -79.08
CA ALA A 436 -14.11 -18.86 -77.81
C ALA A 436 -14.89 -20.19 -77.67
N ILE A 437 -14.49 -21.20 -78.45
CA ILE A 437 -15.05 -22.57 -78.45
C ILE A 437 -14.05 -23.57 -77.86
N PRO A 438 -14.45 -24.80 -77.48
CA PRO A 438 -13.52 -25.84 -77.05
C PRO A 438 -12.35 -26.01 -78.02
N GLY A 439 -11.12 -26.03 -77.48
CA GLY A 439 -9.86 -26.01 -78.23
C GLY A 439 -9.36 -24.63 -78.66
N ALA A 440 -10.11 -23.54 -78.43
CA ALA A 440 -9.66 -22.19 -78.73
C ALA A 440 -8.58 -21.72 -77.74
N ARG A 441 -7.56 -21.03 -78.27
CA ARG A 441 -6.49 -20.41 -77.49
C ARG A 441 -6.91 -19.00 -77.11
N MET A 442 -7.04 -18.77 -75.81
CA MET A 442 -7.34 -17.48 -75.20
C MET A 442 -6.05 -16.86 -74.67
N ARG A 443 -5.92 -15.54 -74.82
CA ARG A 443 -4.89 -14.74 -74.16
C ARG A 443 -5.50 -13.93 -73.06
N TYR A 444 -4.97 -14.06 -71.86
CA TYR A 444 -5.36 -13.29 -70.68
C TYR A 444 -4.29 -12.26 -70.35
N CYS A 445 -4.71 -11.05 -70.02
CA CYS A 445 -3.84 -10.06 -69.39
C CYS A 445 -4.45 -9.55 -68.10
N LEU A 446 -3.65 -9.57 -67.04
CA LEU A 446 -3.98 -9.02 -65.74
C LEU A 446 -3.06 -7.85 -65.48
N LEU A 447 -3.62 -6.65 -65.35
CA LEU A 447 -2.88 -5.42 -65.12
C LEU A 447 -3.12 -4.95 -63.68
N VAL A 448 -2.05 -4.92 -62.89
CA VAL A 448 -2.03 -4.30 -61.57
C VAL A 448 -1.47 -2.89 -61.74
N THR A 449 -2.22 -1.89 -61.31
CA THR A 449 -1.84 -0.49 -61.39
C THR A 449 -1.81 0.11 -59.99
N ASN A 450 -0.78 0.91 -59.72
CA ASN A 450 -0.74 1.82 -58.58
C ASN A 450 -1.23 3.21 -59.03
N PRO A 451 -2.53 3.52 -58.91
CA PRO A 451 -3.03 4.86 -59.23
C PRO A 451 -2.65 5.91 -58.18
N GLY A 452 -2.01 5.48 -57.09
CA GLY A 452 -1.63 6.35 -55.98
C GLY A 452 -0.41 7.21 -56.26
N THR A 453 -0.12 8.08 -55.28
CA THR A 453 1.02 9.01 -55.31
C THR A 453 2.26 8.49 -54.57
N LEU A 454 2.17 7.30 -53.96
CA LEU A 454 3.22 6.66 -53.19
C LEU A 454 3.57 5.33 -53.84
N ALA A 455 4.83 4.94 -53.80
CA ALA A 455 5.22 3.59 -54.21
C ALA A 455 4.63 2.54 -53.24
N VAL A 456 4.28 1.37 -53.77
CA VAL A 456 3.87 0.20 -52.99
C VAL A 456 5.00 -0.81 -53.03
N SER A 457 5.31 -1.47 -51.92
CA SER A 457 6.29 -2.54 -51.87
C SER A 457 5.62 -3.90 -51.70
N ASN A 458 6.29 -4.97 -52.14
CA ASN A 458 5.82 -6.36 -52.01
C ASN A 458 4.40 -6.56 -52.56
N VAL A 459 4.18 -6.15 -53.80
CA VAL A 459 2.88 -6.32 -54.47
C VAL A 459 2.75 -7.75 -54.95
N PHE A 460 1.63 -8.39 -54.63
CA PHE A 460 1.26 -9.72 -55.13
C PHE A 460 -0.14 -9.69 -55.72
N ALA A 461 -0.34 -10.38 -56.84
CA ALA A 461 -1.64 -10.55 -57.47
C ALA A 461 -1.85 -12.03 -57.84
N ASN A 462 -2.89 -12.62 -57.27
CA ASN A 462 -3.24 -14.02 -57.47
C ASN A 462 -4.51 -14.12 -58.30
N ASP A 463 -4.49 -14.95 -59.34
CA ASP A 463 -5.63 -15.21 -60.20
C ASP A 463 -5.83 -16.70 -60.42
N ALA A 464 -7.03 -17.17 -60.08
CA ALA A 464 -7.41 -18.54 -60.36
C ALA A 464 -7.83 -18.67 -61.83
N VAL A 465 -7.17 -19.56 -62.56
CA VAL A 465 -7.58 -20.02 -63.88
C VAL A 465 -8.79 -20.94 -63.69
N PRO A 466 -9.96 -20.59 -64.26
CA PRO A 466 -11.15 -21.45 -64.18
C PRO A 466 -10.88 -22.86 -64.72
N ALA A 467 -11.50 -23.87 -64.11
CA ALA A 467 -11.36 -25.28 -64.54
C ALA A 467 -11.87 -25.59 -65.96
N THR A 468 -12.57 -24.64 -66.59
CA THR A 468 -12.97 -24.70 -68.02
C THR A 468 -11.84 -24.28 -68.97
N LEU A 469 -10.68 -23.91 -68.43
CA LEU A 469 -9.51 -23.48 -69.17
C LEU A 469 -8.29 -24.29 -68.71
N ASN A 470 -7.44 -24.68 -69.65
CA ASN A 470 -6.13 -25.27 -69.37
C ASN A 470 -5.04 -24.25 -69.71
N TYR A 471 -4.23 -23.86 -68.73
CA TYR A 471 -3.04 -23.04 -68.95
C TYR A 471 -2.10 -23.69 -69.98
N ILE A 472 -1.50 -22.87 -70.85
CA ILE A 472 -0.49 -23.32 -71.83
C ILE A 472 0.89 -22.98 -71.27
N ALA A 473 1.65 -24.00 -70.87
CA ALA A 473 3.01 -23.86 -70.36
C ALA A 473 3.94 -23.09 -71.31
N GLY A 474 4.83 -22.27 -70.74
CA GLY A 474 5.78 -21.44 -71.47
C GLY A 474 5.17 -20.24 -72.20
N THR A 475 3.95 -19.83 -71.82
CA THR A 475 3.29 -18.64 -72.40
C THR A 475 3.24 -17.45 -71.47
N MET A 476 3.70 -17.57 -70.22
CA MET A 476 3.75 -16.46 -69.29
C MET A 476 4.73 -15.38 -69.74
N ARG A 477 4.25 -14.13 -69.67
CA ARG A 477 5.04 -12.94 -69.93
C ARG A 477 4.68 -11.81 -68.99
N SER A 478 5.67 -11.04 -68.57
CA SER A 478 5.51 -9.84 -67.75
C SER A 478 5.88 -8.56 -68.50
N GLY A 479 5.50 -7.40 -67.92
CA GLY A 479 5.89 -6.08 -68.39
C GLY A 479 5.04 -4.97 -67.76
N THR A 480 5.20 -3.72 -68.18
CA THR A 480 4.50 -2.57 -67.54
C THR A 480 3.09 -2.31 -68.08
N SER A 481 2.67 -3.01 -69.13
CA SER A 481 1.32 -2.93 -69.71
C SER A 481 0.99 -4.21 -70.47
N CYS A 482 -0.30 -4.49 -70.72
CA CYS A 482 -0.69 -5.69 -71.48
C CYS A 482 -0.06 -5.77 -72.88
N ALA A 483 0.10 -4.63 -73.56
CA ALA A 483 0.71 -4.60 -74.88
C ALA A 483 2.25 -4.69 -74.82
N GLY A 484 2.85 -4.20 -73.74
CA GLY A 484 4.29 -4.22 -73.49
C GLY A 484 4.78 -5.43 -72.70
N ALA A 485 3.91 -6.42 -72.42
CA ALA A 485 4.27 -7.62 -71.67
C ALA A 485 5.03 -8.60 -72.57
N THR A 486 6.33 -8.37 -72.73
CA THR A 486 7.20 -9.12 -73.64
C THR A 486 8.25 -9.97 -72.94
N THR A 487 8.58 -9.65 -71.69
CA THR A 487 9.54 -10.41 -70.88
C THR A 487 9.00 -11.82 -70.68
N VAL A 488 9.81 -12.85 -70.93
CA VAL A 488 9.39 -14.25 -70.75
C VAL A 488 9.64 -14.64 -69.30
N GLU A 489 8.70 -15.39 -68.74
CA GLU A 489 8.78 -15.90 -67.36
C GLU A 489 8.84 -17.44 -67.42
N ASP A 490 9.50 -18.10 -66.46
CA ASP A 490 9.85 -19.53 -66.54
C ASP A 490 8.91 -20.48 -65.78
N ASP A 491 7.75 -19.97 -65.35
CA ASP A 491 6.61 -20.66 -64.74
C ASP A 491 6.83 -21.29 -63.33
N ASP A 492 8.04 -21.33 -62.76
CA ASP A 492 8.36 -22.23 -61.64
C ASP A 492 8.67 -21.59 -60.27
N ALA A 493 8.53 -20.26 -60.15
CA ALA A 493 8.75 -19.50 -58.91
C ALA A 493 10.17 -19.64 -58.31
N ALA A 494 11.14 -20.20 -59.03
CA ALA A 494 12.45 -20.57 -58.50
C ALA A 494 13.61 -20.02 -59.34
N GLY A 495 14.23 -18.95 -58.89
CA GLY A 495 15.43 -18.41 -59.52
C GLY A 495 15.47 -16.90 -59.43
N THR A 496 16.48 -16.29 -60.05
CA THR A 496 16.41 -14.87 -60.42
C THR A 496 15.97 -14.84 -61.88
N ASP A 497 14.67 -14.90 -62.11
CA ASP A 497 14.11 -14.67 -63.43
C ASP A 497 13.53 -13.26 -63.58
N GLU A 498 13.63 -12.58 -64.72
CA GLU A 498 14.70 -12.52 -65.73
C GLU A 498 14.56 -11.15 -66.43
N SER A 499 15.54 -10.25 -66.27
CA SER A 499 15.68 -8.94 -66.97
C SER A 499 14.74 -7.78 -66.59
N ASP A 500 13.66 -7.99 -65.84
CA ASP A 500 12.80 -6.89 -65.36
C ASP A 500 12.38 -7.03 -63.87
N PRO A 501 11.72 -6.02 -63.25
CA PRO A 501 11.40 -6.02 -61.82
C PRO A 501 10.18 -6.85 -61.39
N PHE A 502 9.58 -7.63 -62.29
CA PHE A 502 8.34 -8.39 -62.05
C PHE A 502 8.62 -9.89 -62.15
N GLY A 503 7.87 -10.70 -61.41
CA GLY A 503 8.00 -12.17 -61.46
C GLY A 503 6.64 -12.86 -61.51
N LEU A 504 6.48 -13.84 -62.40
CA LEU A 504 5.26 -14.63 -62.56
C LEU A 504 5.49 -16.12 -62.28
N SER A 505 4.48 -16.78 -61.71
CA SER A 505 4.52 -18.23 -61.48
C SER A 505 3.13 -18.85 -61.56
N ILE A 506 3.09 -20.17 -61.75
CA ILE A 506 1.85 -20.94 -61.67
C ILE A 506 1.98 -22.09 -60.68
N SER A 507 1.00 -22.23 -59.78
CA SER A 507 0.87 -23.38 -58.90
C SER A 507 -0.55 -23.93 -58.95
N GLY A 508 -0.69 -25.18 -59.42
CA GLY A 508 -2.00 -25.77 -59.71
C GLY A 508 -2.74 -24.99 -60.81
N LEU A 509 -3.84 -24.32 -60.45
CA LEU A 509 -4.60 -23.45 -61.35
C LEU A 509 -4.45 -21.95 -60.99
N THR A 510 -3.51 -21.59 -60.11
CA THR A 510 -3.36 -20.20 -59.67
C THR A 510 -2.13 -19.57 -60.31
N ILE A 511 -2.34 -18.51 -61.08
CA ILE A 511 -1.29 -17.61 -61.56
C ILE A 511 -1.00 -16.60 -60.45
N THR A 512 0.28 -16.41 -60.13
CA THR A 512 0.76 -15.43 -59.15
C THR A 512 1.73 -14.49 -59.85
N GLY A 513 1.47 -13.19 -59.79
CA GLY A 513 2.46 -12.18 -60.15
C GLY A 513 2.92 -11.39 -58.96
N SER A 514 4.17 -10.97 -59.00
CA SER A 514 4.82 -10.25 -57.92
C SER A 514 5.63 -9.06 -58.45
N ALA A 515 5.70 -8.00 -57.65
CA ALA A 515 6.59 -6.87 -57.87
C ALA A 515 7.14 -6.41 -56.52
N LEU A 516 8.48 -6.37 -56.39
CA LEU A 516 9.12 -5.93 -55.15
C LEU A 516 8.76 -4.47 -54.82
N THR A 517 8.66 -3.63 -55.84
CA THR A 517 8.14 -2.27 -55.71
C THR A 517 7.35 -1.87 -56.96
N LEU A 518 6.28 -1.12 -56.77
CA LEU A 518 5.48 -0.52 -57.83
C LEU A 518 5.34 0.98 -57.55
N GLY A 519 6.07 1.79 -58.32
CA GLY A 519 6.08 3.25 -58.19
C GLY A 519 4.71 3.90 -58.39
N ALA A 520 4.60 5.16 -57.98
CA ALA A 520 3.39 5.96 -58.20
C ALA A 520 3.05 6.05 -59.70
N GLY A 521 1.80 5.74 -60.08
CA GLY A 521 1.37 5.70 -61.48
C GLY A 521 1.90 4.51 -62.29
N ALA A 522 2.75 3.66 -61.72
CA ALA A 522 3.29 2.50 -62.41
C ALA A 522 2.28 1.34 -62.46
N SER A 523 2.49 0.44 -63.41
CA SER A 523 1.71 -0.80 -63.53
C SER A 523 2.64 -1.97 -63.83
N PHE A 524 2.20 -3.18 -63.50
CA PHE A 524 2.77 -4.41 -64.02
C PHE A 524 1.67 -5.33 -64.54
N ALA A 525 1.98 -6.07 -65.59
CA ALA A 525 1.06 -6.91 -66.34
C ALA A 525 1.51 -8.37 -66.27
N MET A 526 0.54 -9.26 -66.15
CA MET A 526 0.71 -10.71 -66.23
C MET A 526 -0.03 -11.18 -67.47
N LEU A 527 0.69 -11.70 -68.46
CA LEU A 527 0.14 -12.19 -69.71
C LEU A 527 0.33 -13.71 -69.77
N PHE A 528 -0.72 -14.46 -70.09
CA PHE A 528 -0.62 -15.90 -70.32
C PHE A 528 -1.69 -16.39 -71.29
N ASP A 529 -1.44 -17.52 -71.94
CA ASP A 529 -2.41 -18.13 -72.82
C ASP A 529 -3.00 -19.41 -72.18
N ALA A 530 -4.28 -19.67 -72.43
CA ALA A 530 -5.00 -20.85 -71.97
C ALA A 530 -5.90 -21.42 -73.08
N VAL A 531 -6.17 -22.72 -73.07
CA VAL A 531 -7.08 -23.40 -74.01
C VAL A 531 -8.44 -23.61 -73.36
N VAL A 532 -9.53 -23.35 -74.08
CA VAL A 532 -10.89 -23.71 -73.64
C VAL A 532 -11.06 -25.23 -73.70
N ASN A 533 -11.51 -25.83 -72.61
CA ASN A 533 -11.68 -27.28 -72.49
C ASN A 533 -12.80 -27.86 -73.34
#